data_AF-A0A0F2SLE6-F1
#
_entry.id   AF-A0A0F2SLE6-F1
#
_cell.length_a   1.000
_cell.length_b   1.000
_cell.length_c   1.000
_cell.angle_alpha   90.00
_cell.angle_beta   90.00
_cell.angle_gamma   90.00
#
_symmetry.space_group_name_H-M   'P 1'
#
loop_
_entity.id
_entity.type
_entity.pdbx_description
1 polymer ?
#
loop_
_entity_poly.entity_id
_entity_poly.type
_entity_poly.pdbx_seq_one_letter_code
_entity_poly.pdbx_strand_id
1 'polypeptide(L)'
;IETIIFSCPGCYATFNENYQQMALEMGLECNIRFKHITVFLSELIADGRLKFTDPLSNTITYHDSCHVGRWFGHYDEPRSVIRAIPGIEFREMEHIKEEGLCCGLVSAFDSLPTVAQSGMKRVEEAVATGWNTS
;
A
#
# COMPACT_ATOMS: atom_id res chain seq x y z
N ILE A 1 -6.88 -11.52 20.98
CA ILE A 1 -6.80 -10.73 19.73
C ILE A 1 -6.23 -11.66 18.69
N GLU A 2 -6.94 -11.94 17.60
CA GLU A 2 -6.46 -12.90 16.56
C GLU A 2 -5.76 -12.20 15.39
N THR A 3 -6.14 -10.96 15.08
CA THR A 3 -5.57 -10.20 13.97
C THR A 3 -5.38 -8.74 14.34
N ILE A 4 -4.25 -8.17 13.98
CA ILE A 4 -3.93 -6.73 14.12
C ILE A 4 -3.79 -6.13 12.73
N ILE A 5 -4.45 -4.99 12.52
CA ILE A 5 -4.50 -4.29 11.23
C ILE A 5 -3.65 -3.02 11.31
N PHE A 6 -2.82 -2.79 10.30
CA PHE A 6 -1.98 -1.61 10.18
C PHE A 6 -2.35 -0.79 8.95
N SER A 7 -2.44 0.53 9.12
CA SER A 7 -2.59 1.48 8.01
C SER A 7 -1.25 1.95 7.43
N CYS A 8 -0.16 1.77 8.18
CA CYS A 8 1.18 2.13 7.74
C CYS A 8 1.92 0.90 7.20
N PRO A 9 2.43 0.93 5.95
CA PRO A 9 3.24 -0.13 5.38
C PRO A 9 4.48 -0.48 6.22
N GLY A 10 5.13 0.52 6.82
CA GLY A 10 6.30 0.32 7.70
C GLY A 10 5.96 -0.40 9.00
N CYS A 11 4.85 -0.04 9.64
CA CYS A 11 4.39 -0.76 10.84
C CYS A 11 4.04 -2.21 10.49
N TYR A 12 3.31 -2.42 9.39
CA TYR A 12 3.00 -3.78 8.93
C TYR A 12 4.27 -4.61 8.74
N ALA A 13 5.28 -4.10 8.03
CA ALA A 13 6.54 -4.80 7.82
C ALA A 13 7.25 -5.16 9.14
N THR A 14 7.42 -4.18 10.03
CA THR A 14 8.07 -4.39 11.33
C THR A 14 7.40 -5.48 12.15
N PHE A 15 6.07 -5.52 12.21
CA PHE A 15 5.36 -6.51 13.01
C PHE A 15 5.29 -7.88 12.33
N ASN A 16 5.11 -7.89 11.01
CA ASN A 16 4.97 -9.14 10.26
C ASN A 16 6.29 -9.91 10.17
N GLU A 17 7.43 -9.22 10.06
CA GLU A 17 8.75 -9.87 10.00
C GLU A 17 9.43 -9.90 11.38
N ASN A 18 9.76 -8.73 11.93
CA ASN A 18 10.65 -8.64 13.08
C ASN A 18 10.01 -9.21 14.36
N TYR A 19 8.74 -8.89 14.63
CA TYR A 19 8.10 -9.37 15.86
C TYR A 19 7.81 -10.88 15.84
N GLN A 20 7.50 -11.45 14.67
CA GLN A 20 7.35 -12.90 14.54
C GLN A 20 8.69 -13.61 14.77
N GLN A 21 9.77 -13.08 14.18
CA GLN A 21 11.10 -13.59 14.39
C GLN A 21 11.54 -13.47 15.86
N MET A 22 11.33 -12.31 16.49
CA MET A 22 11.67 -12.10 17.90
C MET A 22 10.89 -13.05 18.82
N ALA A 23 9.60 -13.27 18.58
CA ALA A 23 8.81 -14.23 19.35
C ALA A 23 9.37 -15.65 19.22
N LEU A 24 9.76 -16.06 18.01
CA LEU A 24 10.41 -17.35 17.76
C LEU A 24 11.74 -17.48 18.51
N GLU A 25 12.60 -16.44 18.44
CA GLU A 25 13.90 -16.40 19.12
C GLU A 25 13.77 -16.43 20.65
N MET A 26 12.69 -15.85 21.19
CA MET A 26 12.39 -15.84 22.62
C MET A 26 11.62 -17.08 23.10
N GLY A 27 11.29 -18.02 22.22
CA GLY A 27 10.50 -19.21 22.54
C GLY A 27 9.05 -18.90 22.94
N LEU A 28 8.50 -17.78 22.46
CA LEU A 28 7.13 -17.35 22.70
C LEU A 28 6.22 -17.80 21.55
N GLU A 29 5.04 -18.32 21.86
CA GLU A 29 4.00 -18.51 20.84
C GLU A 29 3.47 -17.15 20.35
N CYS A 30 3.51 -16.93 19.03
CA CYS A 30 2.92 -15.78 18.39
C CYS A 30 1.86 -16.23 17.38
N ASN A 31 0.62 -16.39 17.86
CA ASN A 31 -0.53 -16.78 17.04
C ASN A 31 -1.32 -15.55 16.53
N ILE A 32 -0.67 -14.39 16.43
CA ILE A 32 -1.28 -13.15 15.94
C ILE A 32 -1.03 -13.03 14.44
N ARG A 33 -2.11 -12.81 13.67
CA ARG A 33 -2.01 -12.47 12.26
C ARG A 33 -1.87 -10.96 12.10
N PHE A 34 -0.99 -10.52 11.22
CA PHE A 34 -0.83 -9.11 10.89
C PHE A 34 -1.34 -8.87 9.47
N LYS A 35 -2.08 -7.77 9.26
CA LYS A 35 -2.55 -7.39 7.92
C LYS A 35 -2.35 -5.90 7.69
N HIS A 36 -2.01 -5.54 6.45
CA HIS A 36 -2.17 -4.18 5.99
C HIS A 36 -3.66 -3.90 5.70
N ILE A 37 -4.10 -2.67 5.93
CA ILE A 37 -5.50 -2.26 5.76
C ILE A 37 -6.03 -2.53 4.34
N THR A 38 -5.19 -2.37 3.31
CA THR A 38 -5.60 -2.62 1.91
C THR A 38 -5.96 -4.08 1.67
N VAL A 39 -5.18 -5.01 2.23
CA VAL A 39 -5.45 -6.46 2.15
C VAL A 39 -6.75 -6.78 2.88
N PHE A 40 -6.89 -6.28 4.11
CA PHE A 40 -8.09 -6.51 4.91
C PHE A 40 -9.36 -5.94 4.26
N LEU A 41 -9.31 -4.72 3.70
CA LEU A 41 -10.45 -4.12 3.01
C LEU A 41 -10.79 -4.89 1.72
N SER A 42 -9.78 -5.34 0.96
CA SER A 42 -9.99 -6.15 -0.24
C SER A 42 -10.74 -7.45 0.09
N GLU A 43 -10.38 -8.14 1.18
CA GLU A 43 -11.09 -9.33 1.66
C GLU A 43 -12.54 -9.00 2.02
N LEU A 44 -12.80 -7.93 2.78
CA LEU A 44 -14.16 -7.55 3.15
C LEU A 44 -15.03 -7.22 1.93
N ILE A 45 -14.45 -6.61 0.89
CA ILE A 45 -15.14 -6.33 -0.37
C ILE A 45 -15.44 -7.63 -1.12
N ALA A 46 -14.46 -8.54 -1.22
CA ALA A 46 -14.63 -9.83 -1.88
C ALA A 46 -15.70 -10.69 -1.18
N ASP A 47 -15.75 -10.65 0.15
CA ASP A 47 -16.76 -11.32 0.98
C ASP A 47 -18.14 -10.64 0.93
N GLY A 48 -18.26 -9.49 0.25
CA GLY A 48 -19.48 -8.69 0.18
C GLY A 48 -19.88 -8.00 1.50
N ARG A 49 -18.99 -8.01 2.49
CA ARG A 49 -19.17 -7.41 3.83
C ARG A 49 -18.89 -5.91 3.85
N LEU A 50 -18.16 -5.40 2.87
CA LEU A 50 -17.91 -3.99 2.64
C LEU A 50 -18.35 -3.62 1.23
N LYS A 51 -19.14 -2.54 1.12
CA LYS A 51 -19.53 -1.94 -0.15
C LYS A 51 -19.48 -0.43 -0.01
N PHE A 52 -18.80 0.24 -0.92
CA PHE A 52 -18.83 1.68 -1.01
C PHE A 52 -20.15 2.11 -1.64
N THR A 53 -20.89 3.00 -0.98
CA THR A 53 -22.20 3.47 -1.43
C THR A 53 -22.17 4.86 -2.04
N ASP A 54 -21.22 5.68 -1.60
CA ASP A 54 -21.12 7.08 -2.02
C ASP A 54 -20.19 7.20 -3.22
N PRO A 55 -20.67 7.73 -4.36
CA PRO A 55 -19.84 7.89 -5.54
C PRO A 55 -18.86 9.05 -5.38
N LEU A 56 -17.66 8.88 -5.93
CA LEU A 56 -16.66 9.94 -6.08
C LEU A 56 -16.45 10.19 -7.57
N SER A 57 -16.41 11.44 -8.01
CA SER A 57 -16.20 11.80 -9.43
C SER A 57 -14.75 12.20 -9.72
N ASN A 58 -13.80 11.54 -9.04
CA ASN A 58 -12.37 11.87 -9.11
C ASN A 58 -11.62 10.90 -10.02
N THR A 59 -10.55 11.41 -10.63
CA THR A 59 -9.52 10.58 -11.27
C THR A 59 -8.50 10.20 -10.20
N ILE A 60 -8.38 8.90 -9.95
CA ILE A 60 -7.52 8.33 -8.91
C ILE A 60 -6.38 7.58 -9.58
N THR A 61 -5.17 7.75 -9.04
CA THR A 61 -4.01 6.90 -9.36
C THR A 61 -3.43 6.31 -8.09
N TYR A 62 -2.57 5.29 -8.22
CA TYR A 62 -2.04 4.56 -7.08
C TYR A 62 -0.53 4.41 -7.14
N HIS A 63 0.12 4.72 -6.02
CA HIS A 63 1.54 4.48 -5.81
C HIS A 63 1.74 3.18 -5.03
N ASP A 64 2.43 2.23 -5.67
CA ASP A 64 2.81 0.97 -5.05
C ASP A 64 3.82 1.17 -3.92
N SER A 65 3.44 0.72 -2.71
CA SER A 65 4.32 0.77 -1.54
C SER A 65 5.44 -0.28 -1.65
N CYS A 66 6.66 0.10 -1.24
CA CYS A 66 7.78 -0.85 -1.13
C CYS A 66 7.46 -2.01 -0.18
N HIS A 67 6.92 -1.73 1.02
CA HIS A 67 6.67 -2.81 1.99
C HIS A 67 5.46 -3.66 1.59
N VAL A 68 4.30 -3.04 1.32
CA VAL A 68 3.08 -3.80 1.01
C VAL A 68 3.20 -4.52 -0.33
N GLY A 69 3.75 -3.86 -1.35
CA GLY A 69 3.93 -4.43 -2.69
C GLY A 69 5.22 -5.24 -2.81
N ARG A 70 6.39 -4.61 -2.72
CA ARG A 70 7.68 -5.25 -3.06
C ARG A 70 8.11 -6.34 -2.08
N TRP A 71 7.80 -6.20 -0.79
CA TRP A 71 8.18 -7.21 0.21
C TRP A 71 7.12 -8.30 0.36
N PHE A 72 5.84 -7.90 0.40
CA PHE A 72 4.75 -8.84 0.68
C PHE A 72 3.89 -9.22 -0.53
N GLY A 73 4.15 -8.68 -1.71
CA GLY A 73 3.50 -9.05 -2.97
C GLY A 73 2.09 -8.47 -3.16
N HIS A 74 1.61 -7.62 -2.25
CA HIS A 74 0.24 -7.12 -2.27
C HIS A 74 0.06 -5.92 -3.19
N TYR A 75 0.03 -6.18 -4.50
CA TYR A 75 -0.18 -5.16 -5.53
C TYR A 75 -1.63 -5.02 -5.97
N ASP A 76 -2.40 -6.11 -5.97
CA ASP A 76 -3.75 -6.11 -6.53
C ASP A 76 -4.81 -5.73 -5.48
N GLU A 77 -4.54 -5.97 -4.20
CA GLU A 77 -5.44 -5.65 -3.09
C GLU A 77 -5.67 -4.14 -2.91
N PRO A 78 -4.65 -3.26 -2.99
CA PRO A 78 -4.92 -1.82 -3.02
C PRO A 78 -5.78 -1.40 -4.22
N ARG A 79 -5.55 -2.02 -5.39
CA ARG A 79 -6.27 -1.70 -6.63
C ARG A 79 -7.71 -2.18 -6.59
N SER A 80 -7.98 -3.35 -6.02
CA SER A 80 -9.34 -3.88 -5.86
C SER A 80 -10.17 -2.96 -4.96
N VAL A 81 -9.58 -2.46 -3.87
CA VAL A 81 -10.21 -1.51 -2.95
C VAL A 81 -10.56 -0.21 -3.67
N ILE A 82 -9.62 0.36 -4.43
CA ILE A 82 -9.84 1.61 -5.19
C ILE A 82 -10.95 1.42 -6.24
N ARG A 83 -10.90 0.33 -7.02
CA ARG A 83 -11.88 0.02 -8.07
C ARG A 83 -13.28 -0.28 -7.54
N ALA A 84 -13.41 -0.65 -6.27
CA ALA A 84 -14.71 -0.88 -5.65
C ALA A 84 -15.46 0.42 -5.32
N ILE A 85 -14.79 1.58 -5.35
CA ILE A 85 -15.42 2.88 -5.10
C ILE A 85 -16.24 3.29 -6.33
N PRO A 86 -17.55 3.55 -6.21
CA PRO A 86 -18.37 3.92 -7.36
C PRO A 86 -18.00 5.31 -7.90
N GLY A 87 -18.13 5.49 -9.22
CA GLY A 87 -17.98 6.78 -9.90
C GLY A 87 -16.55 7.22 -10.23
N ILE A 88 -15.54 6.56 -9.65
CA ILE A 88 -14.13 6.96 -9.85
C ILE A 88 -13.63 6.57 -11.24
N GLU A 89 -12.66 7.33 -11.74
CA GLU A 89 -11.84 6.93 -12.88
C GLU A 89 -10.45 6.52 -12.38
N PHE A 90 -10.14 5.22 -12.40
CA PHE A 90 -8.83 4.72 -11.97
C PHE A 90 -7.86 4.65 -13.15
N ARG A 91 -6.71 5.31 -13.03
CA ARG A 91 -5.63 5.31 -14.01
C ARG A 91 -4.30 4.97 -13.34
N GLU A 92 -3.57 4.03 -13.92
CA GLU A 92 -2.24 3.65 -13.46
C GLU A 92 -1.20 4.72 -13.85
N MET A 93 -0.16 4.87 -13.03
CA MET A 93 1.04 5.62 -13.38
C MET A 93 1.88 4.84 -14.41
N GLU A 94 2.95 5.45 -14.93
CA GLU A 94 3.87 4.78 -15.84
C GLU A 94 4.59 3.61 -15.15
N HIS A 95 5.09 3.86 -13.93
CA HIS A 95 5.82 2.87 -13.15
C HIS A 95 4.92 2.26 -12.07
N ILE A 96 4.60 0.97 -12.23
CA ILE A 96 3.71 0.24 -11.33
C ILE A 96 4.32 -1.08 -10.87
N LYS A 97 3.76 -1.63 -9.80
CA LYS A 97 4.13 -2.92 -9.21
C LYS A 97 5.64 -2.99 -8.93
N GLU A 98 6.31 -4.00 -9.46
CA GLU A 98 7.75 -4.21 -9.31
C GLU A 98 8.56 -3.08 -9.97
N GLU A 99 8.03 -2.41 -10.98
CA GLU A 99 8.70 -1.27 -11.62
C GLU A 99 8.43 0.05 -10.90
N GLY A 100 7.56 0.04 -9.87
CA GLY A 100 7.18 1.22 -9.10
C GLY A 100 8.38 1.97 -8.49
N LEU A 101 8.37 3.30 -8.66
CA LEU A 101 9.38 4.20 -8.13
C LEU A 101 9.23 4.39 -6.62
N CYS A 102 10.35 4.58 -5.92
CA CYS A 102 10.35 4.89 -4.49
C CYS A 102 9.62 6.22 -4.21
N CYS A 103 9.02 6.33 -3.01
CA CYS A 103 8.33 7.54 -2.59
C CYS A 103 9.26 8.75 -2.40
N GLY A 104 10.57 8.51 -2.26
CA GLY A 104 11.60 9.53 -2.07
C GLY A 104 11.83 9.98 -0.62
N LEU A 105 11.25 9.28 0.37
CA LEU A 105 11.27 9.66 1.79
C LEU A 105 11.99 8.65 2.68
N VAL A 106 12.81 7.75 2.11
CA VAL A 106 13.54 6.75 2.91
C VAL A 106 14.71 7.44 3.61
N SER A 107 14.55 7.71 4.90
CA SER A 107 15.55 8.41 5.73
C SER A 107 16.93 7.77 5.72
N ALA A 108 17.02 6.45 5.53
CA ALA A 108 18.30 5.74 5.43
C ALA A 108 19.13 6.09 4.18
N PHE A 109 18.50 6.68 3.16
CA PHE A 109 19.12 6.98 1.86
C PHE A 109 18.86 8.42 1.41
N ASP A 110 18.55 9.33 2.33
CA ASP A 110 18.21 10.72 2.04
C ASP A 110 19.32 11.49 1.30
N SER A 111 20.57 11.12 1.57
CA SER A 111 21.77 11.67 0.93
C SER A 111 21.97 11.24 -0.54
N LEU A 112 21.22 10.26 -1.03
CA LEU A 112 21.27 9.83 -2.42
C LEU A 112 20.32 10.69 -3.27
N PRO A 113 20.84 11.48 -4.24
CA PRO A 113 19.99 12.35 -5.06
C PRO A 113 18.89 11.60 -5.82
N THR A 114 19.15 10.33 -6.17
CA THR A 114 18.20 9.45 -6.87
C THR A 114 16.93 9.19 -6.05
N VAL A 115 17.00 9.23 -4.73
CA VAL A 115 15.83 9.03 -3.84
C VAL A 115 14.88 10.22 -3.99
N ALA A 116 15.37 11.44 -3.84
CA ALA A 116 14.55 12.64 -4.06
C ALA A 116 13.99 12.71 -5.50
N GLN A 117 14.82 12.39 -6.50
CA GLN A 117 14.42 12.36 -7.91
C GLN A 117 13.29 11.35 -8.17
N SER A 118 13.33 10.16 -7.56
CA SER A 118 12.26 9.16 -7.70
C SER A 118 10.92 9.67 -7.16
N GLY A 119 10.95 10.40 -6.04
CA GLY A 119 9.75 11.03 -5.48
C GLY A 119 9.18 12.11 -6.40
N MET A 120 10.04 12.93 -7.01
CA MET A 120 9.63 13.96 -7.98
C MET A 120 9.01 13.34 -9.24
N LYS A 121 9.70 12.38 -9.87
CA LYS A 121 9.23 11.71 -11.09
C LYS A 121 7.87 11.04 -10.87
N ARG A 122 7.65 10.43 -9.71
CA ARG A 122 6.35 9.86 -9.33
C ARG A 122 5.23 10.90 -9.29
N VAL A 123 5.49 12.11 -8.80
CA VAL A 123 4.49 13.20 -8.81
C VAL A 123 4.19 13.63 -10.24
N GLU A 124 5.20 13.71 -11.11
CA GLU A 124 5.01 14.00 -12.54
C GLU A 124 4.13 12.92 -13.21
N GLU A 125 4.37 11.64 -12.92
CA GLU A 125 3.54 10.54 -13.41
C GLU A 125 2.10 10.64 -12.89
N ALA A 126 1.91 10.95 -11.60
CA ALA A 126 0.58 11.15 -11.04
C ALA A 126 -0.17 12.28 -11.75
N VAL A 127 0.48 13.42 -11.98
CA VAL A 127 -0.10 14.55 -12.73
C VAL A 127 -0.43 14.14 -14.17
N ALA A 128 0.43 13.36 -14.83
CA ALA A 128 0.19 12.86 -16.19
C ALA A 128 -1.06 11.96 -16.29
N THR A 129 -1.44 11.27 -15.21
CA THR A 129 -2.69 10.50 -15.18
C THR A 129 -3.94 11.39 -15.18
N GLY A 130 -3.82 12.69 -14.90
CA GLY A 130 -4.97 13.58 -14.66
C GLY A 130 -5.55 13.43 -13.26
N TRP A 131 -4.78 12.86 -12.32
CA TRP A 131 -5.13 12.75 -10.91
C TRP A 131 -5.55 14.11 -10.35
N ASN A 132 -6.69 14.14 -9.66
CA ASN A 132 -7.31 15.38 -9.18
C ASN A 132 -7.84 15.27 -7.74
N THR A 133 -7.32 14.34 -6.94
CA THR A 133 -7.68 14.29 -5.52
C THR A 133 -6.79 15.26 -4.75
N SER A 134 -7.41 16.21 -4.07
CA SER A 134 -6.75 17.12 -3.12
C SER A 134 -6.13 16.40 -1.93
#